data_AF-A0A937WNK1-F1
#
_entry.id   AF-A0A937WNK1-F1
#
_cell.length_a   1.000
_cell.length_b   1.000
_cell.length_c   1.000
_cell.angle_alpha   90.00
_cell.angle_beta   90.00
_cell.angle_gamma   90.00
#
_symmetry.space_group_name_H-M   'P 1'
#
loop_
_entity.id
_entity.type
_entity.pdbx_description
1 polymer ?
#
loop_
_entity_poly.entity_id
_entity_poly.type
_entity_poly.pdbx_seq_one_letter_code
_entity_poly.pdbx_strand_id
1 'polypeptide(L)'
;MPKRKAVVPIHREKVTRYNVFAQAAIQRHREAHILLEDGGYIGAIYLGGYVIECYLKYLICERYNVIHLDDWESEVEQKTGIRPQATSARGHFLEVLLDYAGLAGLLRRNAKAYAAFQIVNQWHVGLRYYPSTTFRRNAERFLEAVELTRRWLLTQTFKWKGRR
;
A
#
# COMPACT_ATOMS: atom_id res chain seq x y z
N MET A 1 27.48 2.46 44.92
CA MET A 1 26.74 2.13 43.68
C MET A 1 26.38 3.41 42.95
N PRO A 2 26.81 3.64 41.69
CA PRO A 2 26.44 4.84 40.95
C PRO A 2 24.99 4.74 40.47
N LYS A 3 24.18 5.76 40.78
CA LYS A 3 22.78 5.87 40.33
C LYS A 3 22.76 6.03 38.80
N ARG A 4 22.12 5.10 38.08
CA ARG A 4 21.84 5.24 36.65
C ARG A 4 21.03 6.53 36.44
N LYS A 5 21.54 7.45 35.63
CA LYS A 5 20.78 8.64 35.20
C LYS A 5 19.55 8.15 34.43
N ALA A 6 18.37 8.64 34.79
CA ALA A 6 17.15 8.39 34.04
C ALA A 6 17.32 8.90 32.62
N VAL A 7 17.11 8.03 31.63
CA VAL A 7 17.05 8.42 30.23
C VAL A 7 15.77 9.22 30.05
N VAL A 8 15.89 10.52 29.79
CA VAL A 8 14.73 11.34 29.42
C VAL A 8 14.22 10.81 28.07
N PRO A 9 12.95 10.42 27.95
CA PRO A 9 12.42 10.00 26.67
C PRO A 9 12.48 11.19 25.71
N ILE A 10 13.21 11.05 24.61
CA ILE A 10 13.10 11.99 23.50
C ILE A 10 11.72 11.77 22.89
N HIS A 11 10.74 12.59 23.27
CA HIS A 11 9.49 12.69 22.52
C HIS A 11 9.82 13.26 21.14
N ARG A 12 9.97 12.37 20.15
CA ARG A 12 9.94 12.78 18.74
C ARG A 12 8.51 13.22 18.44
N GLU A 13 8.36 14.47 18.08
CA GLU A 13 7.10 14.98 17.55
C GLU A 13 6.73 14.20 16.29
N LYS A 14 5.50 13.67 16.24
CA LYS A 14 5.01 12.91 15.10
C LYS A 14 4.61 13.87 14.00
N VAL A 15 5.53 14.15 13.08
CA VAL A 15 5.33 15.13 12.00
C VAL A 15 4.79 14.51 10.72
N THR A 16 4.97 13.20 10.52
CA THR A 16 4.59 12.51 9.29
C THR A 16 3.12 12.12 9.31
N ARG A 17 2.33 12.67 8.37
CA ARG A 17 0.91 12.36 8.21
C ARG A 17 0.69 11.14 7.32
N TYR A 18 -0.42 10.44 7.49
CA TYR A 18 -0.76 9.24 6.72
C TYR A 18 -0.88 9.45 5.20
N ASN A 19 -1.12 10.69 4.74
CA ASN A 19 -1.22 11.03 3.32
C ASN A 19 0.08 10.79 2.54
N VAL A 20 1.22 10.62 3.24
CA VAL A 20 2.48 10.20 2.61
C VAL A 20 2.37 8.83 1.93
N PHE A 21 1.45 7.95 2.35
CA PHE A 21 1.18 6.71 1.62
C PHE A 21 0.67 7.01 0.20
N ALA A 22 -0.28 7.94 0.04
CA ALA A 22 -0.78 8.32 -1.29
C ALA A 22 0.31 9.01 -2.13
N GLN A 23 1.12 9.87 -1.51
CA GLN A 23 2.25 10.52 -2.19
C GLN A 23 3.30 9.49 -2.66
N ALA A 24 3.64 8.53 -1.80
CA ALA A 24 4.52 7.42 -2.16
C ALA A 24 3.93 6.60 -3.31
N ALA A 25 2.64 6.26 -3.28
CA ALA A 25 1.99 5.53 -4.36
C ALA A 25 2.10 6.25 -5.72
N ILE A 26 1.90 7.56 -5.75
CA ILE A 26 2.05 8.37 -6.97
C ILE A 26 3.49 8.32 -7.51
N GLN A 27 4.46 8.52 -6.62
CA GLN A 27 5.88 8.49 -6.98
C GLN A 27 6.30 7.11 -7.50
N ARG A 28 5.93 6.04 -6.79
CA ARG A 28 6.23 4.65 -7.15
C ARG A 28 5.58 4.23 -8.46
N HIS A 29 4.39 4.73 -8.76
CA HIS A 29 3.72 4.48 -10.02
C HIS A 29 4.52 5.08 -11.18
N ARG A 30 4.97 6.34 -11.05
CA ARG A 30 5.84 6.97 -12.05
C ARG A 30 7.14 6.21 -12.25
N GLU A 31 7.81 5.85 -11.15
CA GLU A 31 9.07 5.08 -11.19
C GLU A 31 8.87 3.70 -11.84
N ALA A 32 7.75 3.02 -11.59
CA ALA A 32 7.45 1.73 -12.21
C ALA A 32 7.38 1.82 -13.75
N HIS A 33 6.77 2.89 -14.29
CA HIS A 33 6.72 3.10 -15.74
C HIS A 33 8.09 3.46 -16.33
N ILE A 34 8.92 4.23 -15.60
CA ILE A 34 10.30 4.49 -16.02
C ILE A 34 11.09 3.18 -16.13
N LEU A 35 10.98 2.31 -15.13
CA LEU A 35 11.63 0.99 -15.14
C LEU A 35 11.11 0.09 -16.26
N LEU A 36 9.82 0.16 -16.59
CA LEU A 36 9.26 -0.59 -17.71
C LEU A 36 9.95 -0.22 -19.03
N GLU A 37 10.09 1.08 -19.30
CA GLU A 37 10.72 1.57 -20.53
C GLU A 37 12.22 1.29 -20.59
N ASP A 38 12.91 1.27 -19.44
CA ASP A 38 14.35 0.98 -19.35
C ASP A 38 14.68 -0.53 -19.32
N GLY A 39 13.68 -1.41 -19.43
CA GLY A 39 13.88 -2.86 -19.40
C GLY A 39 13.98 -3.47 -17.98
N GLY A 40 13.82 -2.67 -16.94
CA GLY A 40 13.79 -3.06 -15.52
C GLY A 40 12.48 -3.73 -15.10
N TYR A 41 12.02 -4.74 -15.82
CA TYR A 41 10.66 -5.29 -15.73
C TYR A 41 10.27 -5.84 -14.35
N ILE A 42 11.16 -6.55 -13.65
CA ILE A 42 10.89 -7.03 -12.29
C ILE A 42 10.78 -5.85 -11.31
N GLY A 43 11.64 -4.84 -11.47
CA GLY A 43 11.58 -3.62 -10.68
C GLY A 43 10.26 -2.87 -10.93
N ALA A 44 9.80 -2.79 -12.18
CA ALA A 44 8.52 -2.22 -12.55
C ALA A 44 7.34 -2.94 -11.87
N ILE A 45 7.30 -4.28 -11.94
CA ILE A 45 6.29 -5.09 -11.24
C ILE A 45 6.37 -4.88 -9.73
N TYR A 46 7.58 -4.87 -9.17
CA TYR A 46 7.81 -4.70 -7.74
C TYR A 46 7.25 -3.36 -7.25
N LEU A 47 7.59 -2.27 -7.93
CA LEU A 47 7.06 -0.95 -7.61
C LEU A 47 5.56 -0.86 -7.85
N GLY A 48 5.05 -1.49 -8.92
CA GLY A 48 3.61 -1.54 -9.23
C GLY A 48 2.77 -2.18 -8.12
N GLY A 49 3.21 -3.29 -7.53
CA GLY A 49 2.51 -3.87 -6.37
C GLY A 49 2.57 -2.98 -5.14
N TYR A 50 3.72 -2.31 -4.93
CA TYR A 50 3.88 -1.36 -3.83
C TYR A 50 2.98 -0.13 -3.96
N VAL A 51 2.63 0.31 -5.19
CA VAL A 51 1.60 1.33 -5.43
C VAL A 51 0.26 0.94 -4.80
N ILE A 52 -0.20 -0.29 -5.05
CA ILE A 52 -1.51 -0.77 -4.56
C ILE A 52 -1.49 -0.93 -3.05
N GLU A 53 -0.41 -1.46 -2.49
CA GLU A 53 -0.21 -1.51 -1.04
C GLU A 53 -0.33 -0.12 -0.40
N CYS A 54 0.38 0.87 -0.94
CA CYS A 54 0.34 2.24 -0.42
C CYS A 54 -1.07 2.84 -0.47
N TYR A 55 -1.81 2.65 -1.57
CA TYR A 55 -3.19 3.12 -1.64
C TYR A 55 -4.12 2.42 -0.65
N LEU A 56 -3.97 1.11 -0.45
CA LEU A 56 -4.74 0.39 0.56
C LEU A 56 -4.42 0.88 1.97
N LYS A 57 -3.14 1.07 2.31
CA LYS A 57 -2.73 1.66 3.60
C LYS A 57 -3.29 3.06 3.81
N TYR A 58 -3.28 3.90 2.77
CA TYR A 58 -3.93 5.21 2.79
C TYR A 58 -5.44 5.12 3.08
N LEU A 59 -6.16 4.22 2.40
CA LEU A 59 -7.60 4.03 2.58
C LEU A 59 -7.95 3.45 3.97
N ILE A 60 -7.12 2.57 4.51
CA ILE A 60 -7.23 2.10 5.91
C ILE A 60 -7.10 3.28 6.86
N CYS A 61 -6.09 4.14 6.67
CA CYS A 61 -5.90 5.32 7.51
C CYS A 61 -7.09 6.28 7.44
N GLU A 62 -7.65 6.53 6.25
CA GLU A 62 -8.89 7.31 6.08
C GLU A 62 -10.05 6.69 6.85
N ARG A 63 -10.30 5.38 6.65
CA ARG A 63 -11.42 4.65 7.26
C ARG A 63 -11.38 4.71 8.79
N TYR A 64 -10.21 4.56 9.36
CA TYR A 64 -10.04 4.54 10.81
C TYR A 64 -9.64 5.91 11.38
N ASN A 65 -9.65 7.00 10.62
CA ASN A 65 -9.24 8.34 11.08
C ASN A 65 -7.83 8.37 11.73
N VAL A 66 -6.87 7.65 11.15
CA VAL A 66 -5.46 7.72 11.56
C VAL A 66 -4.89 9.06 11.08
N ILE A 67 -4.21 9.79 11.97
CA ILE A 67 -3.62 11.10 11.63
C ILE A 67 -2.13 10.96 11.26
N HIS A 68 -1.37 10.25 12.09
CA HIS A 68 0.07 10.14 11.95
C HIS A 68 0.46 8.76 11.43
N LEU A 69 1.46 8.75 10.55
CA LEU A 69 2.00 7.51 10.00
C LEU A 69 2.50 6.59 11.11
N ASP A 70 3.19 7.13 12.13
CA ASP A 70 3.80 6.32 13.19
C ASP A 70 2.78 5.56 14.04
N ASP A 71 1.52 5.99 14.02
CA ASP A 71 0.42 5.43 14.81
C ASP A 71 -0.48 4.48 14.03
N TRP A 72 -0.21 4.27 12.73
CA TRP A 72 -1.21 3.68 11.86
C TRP A 72 -1.56 2.22 12.22
N GLU A 73 -0.58 1.38 12.57
CA GLU A 73 -0.86 0.00 13.00
C GLU A 73 -1.57 -0.01 14.35
N SER A 74 -1.09 0.77 15.33
CA SER A 74 -1.60 0.78 16.70
C SER A 74 -3.00 1.35 16.79
N GLU A 75 -3.31 2.42 16.06
CA GLU A 75 -4.65 2.99 16.00
C GLU A 75 -5.65 2.05 15.32
N VAL A 76 -5.25 1.37 14.23
CA VAL A 76 -6.12 0.39 13.57
C VAL A 76 -6.34 -0.82 14.48
N GLU A 77 -5.30 -1.31 15.16
CA GLU A 77 -5.42 -2.39 16.14
C GLU A 77 -6.35 -2.00 17.29
N GLN A 78 -6.19 -0.80 17.86
CA GLN A 78 -7.07 -0.32 18.94
C GLN A 78 -8.55 -0.26 18.51
N LYS A 79 -8.81 0.09 17.25
CA LYS A 79 -10.18 0.26 16.72
C LYS A 79 -10.81 -1.05 16.25
N THR A 80 -10.01 -2.04 15.86
CA THR A 80 -10.50 -3.30 15.28
C THR A 80 -10.27 -4.53 16.16
N GLY A 81 -9.38 -4.43 17.15
CA GLY A 81 -8.89 -5.55 17.94
C GLY A 81 -7.93 -6.47 17.17
N ILE A 82 -7.55 -6.12 15.93
CA ILE A 82 -6.68 -6.95 15.09
C ILE A 82 -5.53 -6.10 14.55
N ARG A 83 -4.30 -6.55 14.80
CA ARG A 83 -3.12 -5.87 14.28
C ARG A 83 -3.02 -6.04 12.75
N PRO A 84 -2.95 -4.94 11.97
CA PRO A 84 -2.69 -5.03 10.54
C PRO A 84 -1.35 -5.73 10.30
N GLN A 85 -1.33 -6.87 9.62
CA GLN A 85 -0.10 -7.61 9.31
C GLN A 85 0.72 -6.96 8.17
N ALA A 86 0.75 -5.64 8.07
CA ALA A 86 1.29 -4.97 6.89
C ALA A 86 2.82 -4.76 6.90
N THR A 87 3.50 -5.41 7.84
CA THR A 87 4.94 -5.32 8.07
C THR A 87 5.60 -6.69 8.27
N SER A 88 4.88 -7.80 8.03
CA SER A 88 5.53 -9.11 8.16
C SER A 88 6.48 -9.36 6.98
N ALA A 89 7.71 -9.78 7.31
CA ALA A 89 8.73 -10.19 6.32
C ALA A 89 8.29 -11.35 5.42
N ARG A 90 7.10 -11.95 5.65
CA ARG A 90 6.57 -13.13 4.94
C ARG A 90 5.39 -12.85 4.01
N GLY A 91 4.91 -11.61 3.89
CA GLY A 91 3.89 -11.32 2.89
C GLY A 91 3.09 -10.08 3.20
N HIS A 92 3.14 -9.13 2.28
CA HIS A 92 2.16 -8.07 2.22
C HIS A 92 0.98 -8.63 1.41
N PHE A 93 0.01 -9.19 2.12
CA PHE A 93 -1.18 -9.75 1.48
C PHE A 93 -2.12 -8.59 1.12
N LEU A 94 -2.13 -8.19 -0.16
CA LEU A 94 -2.99 -7.11 -0.64
C LEU A 94 -4.46 -7.39 -0.33
N GLU A 95 -4.88 -8.66 -0.35
CA GLU A 95 -6.22 -9.10 0.09
C GLU A 95 -6.51 -8.75 1.55
N VAL A 96 -5.57 -8.99 2.46
CA VAL A 96 -5.73 -8.64 3.89
C VAL A 96 -5.89 -7.13 4.03
N LEU A 97 -5.08 -6.33 3.34
CA LEU A 97 -5.22 -4.87 3.36
C LEU A 97 -6.55 -4.41 2.75
N LEU A 98 -7.03 -5.07 1.71
CA LEU A 98 -8.34 -4.82 1.10
C LEU A 98 -9.49 -5.12 2.07
N ASP A 99 -9.37 -6.17 2.87
CA ASP A 99 -10.30 -6.52 3.94
C ASP A 99 -10.29 -5.48 5.06
N TYR A 100 -9.11 -5.03 5.52
CA TYR A 100 -9.01 -3.95 6.51
C TYR A 100 -9.58 -2.62 6.00
N ALA A 101 -9.42 -2.33 4.71
CA ALA A 101 -10.07 -1.18 4.07
C ALA A 101 -11.60 -1.36 3.98
N GLY A 102 -12.12 -2.58 4.21
CA GLY A 102 -13.51 -2.98 4.08
C GLY A 102 -14.02 -2.86 2.64
N LEU A 103 -13.15 -3.16 1.69
CA LEU A 103 -13.39 -2.98 0.26
C LEU A 103 -13.57 -4.30 -0.50
N ALA A 104 -13.27 -5.46 0.10
CA ALA A 104 -13.33 -6.74 -0.59
C ALA A 104 -14.72 -7.06 -1.17
N GLY A 105 -15.78 -6.80 -0.40
CA GLY A 105 -17.16 -6.98 -0.87
C GLY A 105 -17.57 -6.02 -1.99
N LEU A 106 -16.96 -4.82 -2.07
CA LEU A 106 -17.19 -3.87 -3.16
C LEU A 106 -16.39 -4.25 -4.40
N LEU A 107 -15.14 -4.70 -4.22
CA LEU A 107 -14.29 -5.15 -5.31
C LEU A 107 -14.94 -6.31 -6.06
N ARG A 108 -15.45 -7.33 -5.35
CA ARG A 108 -16.10 -8.51 -5.96
C ARG A 108 -17.32 -8.15 -6.81
N ARG A 109 -17.97 -7.01 -6.59
CA ARG A 109 -19.11 -6.53 -7.41
C ARG A 109 -18.66 -5.80 -8.68
N ASN A 110 -17.38 -5.44 -8.80
CA ASN A 110 -16.83 -4.81 -9.98
C ASN A 110 -15.92 -5.82 -10.71
N ALA A 111 -16.49 -6.54 -11.68
CA ALA A 111 -15.79 -7.62 -12.38
C ALA A 111 -14.45 -7.19 -12.99
N LYS A 112 -14.39 -5.97 -13.56
CA LYS A 112 -13.16 -5.42 -14.17
C LYS A 112 -12.08 -5.15 -13.12
N ALA A 113 -12.44 -4.46 -12.03
CA ALA A 113 -11.50 -4.17 -10.95
C ALA A 113 -11.07 -5.45 -10.23
N TYR A 114 -11.98 -6.40 -10.03
CA TYR A 114 -11.69 -7.69 -9.43
C TYR A 114 -10.67 -8.48 -10.27
N ALA A 115 -10.90 -8.62 -11.58
CA ALA A 115 -9.96 -9.30 -12.46
C ALA A 115 -8.57 -8.65 -12.49
N ALA A 116 -8.52 -7.32 -12.50
CA ALA A 116 -7.26 -6.58 -12.42
C ALA A 116 -6.55 -6.83 -11.07
N PHE A 117 -7.28 -6.75 -9.96
CA PHE A 117 -6.72 -6.99 -8.63
C PHE A 117 -6.18 -8.41 -8.47
N GLN A 118 -6.82 -9.43 -9.06
CA GLN A 118 -6.32 -10.80 -9.03
C GLN A 118 -4.97 -10.97 -9.72
N ILE A 119 -4.66 -10.16 -10.75
CA ILE A 119 -3.33 -10.11 -11.37
C ILE A 119 -2.34 -9.44 -10.41
N VAL A 120 -2.71 -8.30 -9.82
CA VAL A 120 -1.85 -7.57 -8.88
C VAL A 120 -1.55 -8.41 -7.65
N ASN A 121 -2.52 -9.19 -7.13
CA ASN A 121 -2.38 -10.01 -5.93
C ASN A 121 -1.37 -11.16 -6.05
N GLN A 122 -0.84 -11.42 -7.25
CA GLN A 122 0.30 -12.32 -7.45
C GLN A 122 1.63 -11.71 -6.99
N TRP A 123 1.66 -10.39 -6.78
CA TRP A 123 2.81 -9.67 -6.25
C TRP A 123 3.07 -10.03 -4.79
N HIS A 124 4.35 -10.12 -4.45
CA HIS A 124 4.81 -10.27 -3.08
C HIS A 124 6.16 -9.57 -2.90
N VAL A 125 6.47 -9.16 -1.67
CA VAL A 125 7.72 -8.43 -1.36
C VAL A 125 8.99 -9.20 -1.66
N GLY A 126 8.91 -10.53 -1.68
CA GLY A 126 10.03 -11.41 -2.04
C GLY A 126 10.57 -11.16 -3.45
N LEU A 127 9.76 -10.64 -4.38
CA LEU A 127 10.19 -10.30 -5.75
C LEU A 127 11.43 -9.40 -5.78
N ARG A 128 11.68 -8.62 -4.72
CA ARG A 128 12.90 -7.80 -4.55
C ARG A 128 14.18 -8.64 -4.58
N TYR A 129 14.14 -9.87 -4.08
CA TYR A 129 15.33 -10.72 -3.90
C TYR A 129 15.43 -11.83 -4.95
N TYR A 130 14.44 -11.99 -5.82
CA TYR A 130 14.50 -12.97 -6.90
C TYR A 130 15.19 -12.32 -8.11
N PRO A 131 16.39 -12.80 -8.52
CA PRO A 131 17.07 -12.35 -9.73
C PRO A 131 16.39 -12.88 -11.02
N SER A 132 15.08 -13.13 -10.97
CA SER A 132 14.28 -13.68 -12.05
C SER A 132 14.27 -12.74 -13.25
N THR A 133 14.20 -13.30 -14.45
CA THR A 133 13.86 -12.56 -15.65
C THR A 133 12.36 -12.67 -15.91
N THR A 134 11.71 -11.54 -16.15
CA THR A 134 10.36 -11.51 -16.73
C THR A 134 10.43 -10.78 -18.06
N PHE A 135 9.39 -10.91 -18.87
CA PHE A 135 9.33 -10.27 -20.19
C PHE A 135 8.54 -8.97 -20.12
N ARG A 136 8.85 -8.02 -21.02
CA ARG A 136 8.15 -6.74 -21.16
C ARG A 136 6.63 -6.89 -21.09
N ARG A 137 6.08 -7.82 -21.89
CA ARG A 137 4.64 -8.11 -21.95
C ARG A 137 4.02 -8.46 -20.60
N ASN A 138 4.75 -9.18 -19.74
CA ASN A 138 4.25 -9.53 -18.41
C ASN A 138 4.23 -8.30 -17.50
N ALA A 139 5.26 -7.45 -17.57
CA ALA A 139 5.30 -6.20 -16.82
C ALA A 139 4.24 -5.20 -17.30
N GLU A 140 4.01 -5.08 -18.61
CA GLU A 140 2.94 -4.26 -19.19
C GLU A 140 1.57 -4.71 -18.69
N ARG A 141 1.26 -6.00 -18.81
CA ARG A 141 0.00 -6.58 -18.32
C ARG A 141 -0.18 -6.35 -16.82
N PHE A 142 0.90 -6.48 -16.05
CA PHE A 142 0.86 -6.24 -14.62
C PHE A 142 0.61 -4.75 -14.30
N LEU A 143 1.30 -3.82 -14.97
CA LEU A 143 1.11 -2.39 -14.74
C LEU A 143 -0.24 -1.87 -15.25
N GLU A 144 -0.81 -2.46 -16.30
CA GLU A 144 -2.19 -2.20 -16.70
C GLU A 144 -3.17 -2.61 -15.58
N ALA A 145 -2.96 -3.79 -14.99
CA ALA A 145 -3.76 -4.26 -13.87
C ALA A 145 -3.59 -3.36 -12.62
N VAL A 146 -2.37 -2.87 -12.36
CA VAL A 146 -2.10 -1.87 -11.32
C VAL A 146 -2.89 -0.60 -11.59
N GLU A 147 -2.87 -0.06 -12.81
CA GLU A 147 -3.59 1.18 -13.13
C GLU A 147 -5.11 1.02 -12.98
N LEU A 148 -5.68 -0.09 -13.44
CA LEU A 148 -7.11 -0.38 -13.26
C LEU A 148 -7.49 -0.49 -11.78
N THR A 149 -6.69 -1.22 -11.00
CA THR A 149 -6.90 -1.38 -9.56
C THR A 149 -6.77 -0.04 -8.84
N ARG A 150 -5.72 0.73 -9.16
CA ARG A 150 -5.46 2.06 -8.60
C ARG A 150 -6.60 3.02 -8.85
N ARG A 151 -7.09 3.11 -10.10
CA ARG A 151 -8.25 3.95 -10.45
C ARG A 151 -9.47 3.55 -9.65
N TRP A 152 -9.75 2.25 -9.54
CA TRP A 152 -10.87 1.78 -8.75
C TRP A 152 -10.73 2.14 -7.27
N LEU A 153 -9.57 1.94 -6.65
CA LEU A 153 -9.30 2.34 -5.26
C LEU A 153 -9.51 3.84 -5.03
N LEU A 154 -9.08 4.68 -5.98
CA LEU A 154 -9.28 6.13 -5.90
C LEU A 154 -10.75 6.54 -5.89
N THR A 155 -11.63 5.76 -6.55
CA THR A 155 -13.10 5.99 -6.47
C THR A 155 -13.70 5.60 -5.12
N GLN A 156 -12.95 4.90 -4.25
CA GLN A 156 -13.39 4.52 -2.90
C GLN A 156 -12.95 5.52 -1.82
N THR A 157 -12.21 6.57 -2.19
CA THR A 157 -11.73 7.55 -1.21
C THR A 157 -12.90 8.34 -0.63
N PHE A 158 -12.96 8.42 0.70
CA PHE A 158 -14.07 9.07 1.42
C PHE A 158 -14.05 10.60 1.32
N LYS A 159 -13.01 11.20 0.74
CA LYS A 159 -12.82 12.66 0.68
C LYS A 159 -12.46 13.16 -0.73
N TRP A 160 -13.50 13.40 -1.55
CA TRP A 160 -13.72 14.70 -2.21
C TRP A 160 -15.18 14.85 -2.68
N LYS A 161 -16.11 14.92 -1.72
CA LYS A 161 -17.43 15.57 -1.89
C LYS A 161 -17.69 16.42 -0.66
N GLY A 162 -17.52 17.73 -0.78
CA GLY A 162 -17.94 18.69 0.24
C GLY A 162 -16.83 19.17 1.19
N ARG A 163 -16.04 20.14 0.73
CA ARG A 163 -15.63 21.27 1.57
C ARG A 163 -15.93 22.56 0.79
N ARG A 164 -17.03 23.18 1.23
CA ARG A 164 -17.52 24.56 1.05
C ARG A 164 -17.13 25.29 -0.23
#